data_AF-B8KYB1-F1
#
_entry.id   AF-B8KYB1-F1
#
_cell.length_a   1.000
_cell.length_b   1.000
_cell.length_c   1.000
_cell.angle_alpha   90.00
_cell.angle_beta   90.00
_cell.angle_gamma   90.00
#
_symmetry.space_group_name_H-M   'P 1'
#
loop_
_entity.id
_entity.type
_entity.pdbx_description
1 polymer ?
#
loop_
_entity_poly.entity_id
_entity_poly.type
_entity_poly.pdbx_seq_one_letter_code
_entity_poly.pdbx_strand_id
1 'polypeptide(L)'
;MIGDFAAPLPNSEGVVDGSAYLQRALEELRDLTDLKVAGQTLESIVCNRGSCGGRDPAVLTITDKHGLTQRAMNTHLQVVLGGKTLSLGLPVA
;
A
#
# COMPACT_ATOMS: atom_id res chain seq x y z
N MET A 1 14.54 -7.00 14.49
CA MET A 1 13.61 -7.18 13.36
C MET A 1 13.99 -6.20 12.26
N ILE A 2 13.85 -6.54 10.98
CA ILE A 2 13.82 -5.50 9.94
C ILE A 2 12.58 -4.65 10.22
N GLY A 3 12.82 -3.42 10.68
CA GLY A 3 11.84 -2.37 10.95
C GLY A 3 10.69 -2.76 11.86
N ASP A 4 10.80 -2.49 13.16
CA ASP A 4 9.61 -2.42 14.04
C ASP A 4 8.80 -1.18 13.63
N PHE A 5 8.09 -1.28 12.51
CA PHE A 5 7.17 -0.25 12.08
C PHE A 5 6.02 -0.23 13.08
N ALA A 6 5.93 0.88 13.81
CA ALA A 6 4.87 1.18 14.74
C ALA A 6 4.40 2.60 14.45
N ALA A 7 3.18 2.73 13.94
CA ALA A 7 2.59 4.02 13.62
C ALA A 7 1.26 4.20 14.34
N PRO A 8 0.95 5.41 14.84
CA PRO A 8 -0.38 5.72 15.30
C PRO A 8 -1.33 5.73 14.10
N LEU A 9 -2.56 5.28 14.32
CA LEU A 9 -3.65 5.46 13.36
C LEU A 9 -4.49 6.68 13.75
N PRO A 10 -5.01 7.44 12.77
CA PRO A 10 -6.02 8.44 13.04
C PRO A 10 -7.19 7.82 13.80
N ASN A 11 -7.66 8.47 14.87
CA ASN A 11 -8.84 8.05 15.64
C ASN A 11 -8.77 6.64 16.29
N SER A 12 -7.57 6.10 16.52
CA SER A 12 -7.36 4.83 17.24
C SER A 12 -6.44 5.01 18.45
N GLU A 13 -6.71 4.31 19.55
CA GLU A 13 -5.76 4.23 20.67
C GLU A 13 -4.67 3.21 20.38
N GLY A 14 -3.41 3.66 20.38
CA GLY A 14 -2.23 2.80 20.26
C GLY A 14 -1.48 2.90 18.94
N VAL A 15 -0.43 2.08 18.82
CA VAL A 15 0.37 1.92 17.60
C VAL A 15 0.07 0.57 16.98
N VAL A 16 0.00 0.53 15.65
CA VAL A 16 -0.22 -0.71 14.90
C VAL A 16 1.02 -1.08 14.09
N ASP A 17 1.12 -2.37 13.75
CA ASP A 17 2.15 -2.84 12.84
C ASP A 17 1.94 -2.34 11.40
N GLY A 18 2.94 -2.55 10.54
CA GLY A 18 2.90 -2.05 9.16
C GLY A 18 1.77 -2.65 8.30
N SER A 19 1.35 -3.88 8.57
CA SER A 19 0.26 -4.51 7.80
C SER A 19 -1.08 -3.91 8.19
N ALA A 20 -1.33 -3.78 9.49
CA ALA A 20 -2.52 -3.15 10.04
C ALA A 20 -2.61 -1.67 9.63
N TYR A 21 -1.48 -0.95 9.65
CA TYR A 21 -1.42 0.44 9.19
C TYR A 21 -1.81 0.56 7.72
N LEU A 22 -1.19 -0.23 6.84
CA LEU A 22 -1.45 -0.18 5.41
C LEU A 22 -2.93 -0.52 5.11
N GLN A 23 -3.47 -1.54 5.78
CA GLN A 23 -4.87 -1.94 5.58
C GLN A 23 -5.83 -0.80 5.96
N ARG A 24 -5.60 -0.14 7.10
CA ARG A 24 -6.43 0.98 7.57
C ARG A 24 -6.32 2.20 6.66
N ALA A 25 -5.11 2.55 6.23
CA ALA A 25 -4.91 3.62 5.26
C ALA A 25 -5.65 3.35 3.94
N LEU A 26 -5.70 2.10 3.49
CA LEU A 26 -6.44 1.73 2.28
C LEU A 26 -7.96 1.78 2.47
N GLU A 27 -8.46 1.41 3.65
CA GLU A 27 -9.88 1.56 3.99
C GLU A 27 -10.28 3.04 3.95
N GLU A 28 -9.52 3.93 4.61
CA GLU A 28 -9.80 5.37 4.59
C GLU A 28 -9.70 5.97 3.18
N LEU A 29 -8.72 5.54 2.37
CA LEU A 29 -8.59 5.99 0.99
C LEU A 29 -9.76 5.53 0.10
N ARG A 30 -10.37 4.38 0.39
CA ARG A 30 -11.55 3.89 -0.34
C ARG A 30 -12.80 4.69 0.00
N ASP A 31 -12.90 5.23 1.21
CA ASP A 31 -14.00 6.13 1.57
C ASP A 31 -13.97 7.45 0.78
N LEU A 32 -12.85 7.76 0.10
CA LEU A 32 -12.71 8.95 -0.74
C LEU A 32 -13.27 8.78 -2.16
N THR A 33 -13.92 7.66 -2.51
CA THR A 33 -14.38 7.37 -3.89
C THR A 33 -15.46 8.29 -4.47
N ASP A 34 -15.92 9.29 -3.71
CA ASP A 34 -16.81 10.35 -4.22
C ASP A 34 -16.13 11.73 -4.29
N LEU A 35 -14.84 11.81 -3.93
CA LEU A 35 -14.07 13.04 -3.99
C LEU A 35 -13.94 13.51 -5.45
N LYS A 36 -14.13 14.82 -5.66
CA LYS A 36 -13.83 15.48 -6.93
C LYS A 36 -12.42 16.08 -6.87
N VAL A 37 -11.52 15.57 -7.69
CA VAL A 37 -10.16 16.12 -7.84
C VAL A 37 -10.07 16.81 -9.20
N ALA A 38 -9.80 18.12 -9.20
CA ALA A 38 -9.75 18.93 -10.42
C ALA A 38 -10.99 18.74 -11.35
N GLY A 39 -12.18 18.60 -10.74
CA GLY A 39 -13.45 18.37 -11.44
C GLY A 39 -13.70 16.93 -11.90
N GLN A 40 -12.75 16.01 -11.71
CA GLN A 40 -12.87 14.60 -12.07
C GLN A 40 -13.26 13.76 -10.84
N THR A 41 -14.09 12.74 -11.03
CA THR A 41 -14.46 11.78 -9.97
C THR A 41 -13.30 10.85 -9.68
N LEU A 42 -12.94 10.71 -8.40
CA LEU A 42 -12.04 9.67 -7.92
C LEU A 42 -12.79 8.34 -7.85
N GLU A 43 -12.69 7.49 -8.87
CA GLU A 43 -13.50 6.27 -8.96
C GLU A 43 -12.99 5.13 -8.08
N SER A 44 -11.67 5.00 -7.94
CA SER A 44 -11.08 3.98 -7.06
C SER A 44 -9.64 4.27 -6.68
N ILE A 45 -9.24 3.77 -5.52
CA ILE A 45 -7.86 3.64 -5.08
C ILE A 45 -7.61 2.17 -4.72
N VAL A 46 -6.62 1.55 -5.36
CA VAL A 46 -6.28 0.13 -5.19
C VAL A 46 -4.80 -0.02 -4.90
N CYS A 47 -4.46 -0.75 -3.84
CA CYS A 47 -3.10 -1.18 -3.57
C CYS A 47 -2.91 -2.60 -4.07
N ASN A 48 -1.90 -2.78 -4.90
CA ASN A 48 -1.56 -4.04 -5.52
C ASN A 48 -0.13 -4.43 -5.14
N ARG A 49 0.22 -5.69 -5.43
CA ARG A 49 1.60 -6.17 -5.27
C ARG A 49 2.48 -5.50 -6.30
N GLY A 50 3.49 -4.78 -5.84
CA GLY A 50 4.44 -4.02 -6.66
C GLY A 50 5.81 -4.68 -6.79
N SER A 51 6.65 -4.10 -7.64
CA SER A 51 8.02 -4.54 -7.88
C SER A 51 9.00 -3.37 -7.72
N CYS A 52 10.23 -3.64 -7.27
CA CYS A 52 11.31 -2.64 -7.32
C CYS A 52 12.07 -2.79 -8.66
N GLY A 53 11.53 -2.20 -9.72
CA GLY A 53 12.23 -2.12 -11.01
C GLY A 53 12.12 -3.34 -11.93
N GLY A 54 11.37 -4.39 -11.54
CA GLY A 54 11.08 -5.56 -12.36
C GLY A 54 9.62 -5.62 -12.85
N ARG A 55 9.32 -6.55 -13.76
CA ARG A 55 7.94 -6.81 -14.21
C ARG A 55 7.11 -7.60 -13.18
N ASP A 56 7.78 -8.41 -12.37
CA ASP A 56 7.14 -9.29 -11.40
C ASP A 56 7.28 -8.77 -9.97
N PRO A 57 6.23 -8.91 -9.12
CA PRO A 57 6.33 -8.55 -7.72
C PRO A 57 7.42 -9.36 -7.01
N ALA A 58 8.41 -8.66 -6.46
CA ALA A 58 9.47 -9.30 -5.69
C ALA A 58 8.96 -9.56 -4.27
N VAL A 59 8.80 -10.84 -3.91
CA VAL A 59 8.54 -11.25 -2.54
C VAL A 59 9.84 -11.71 -1.90
N LEU A 60 10.25 -11.02 -0.85
CA LEU A 60 11.39 -11.42 -0.02
C LEU A 60 10.89 -12.28 1.14
N THR A 61 11.37 -13.51 1.21
CA THR A 61 11.17 -14.38 2.37
C THR A 61 12.37 -14.23 3.29
N ILE A 62 12.13 -13.81 4.53
CA ILE A 62 13.15 -13.61 5.55
C ILE A 62 12.91 -14.65 6.64
N THR A 63 13.86 -15.53 6.87
CA THR A 63 13.81 -16.52 7.95
C THR A 63 14.88 -16.17 8.98
N ASP A 64 14.48 -15.97 10.23
CA ASP A 64 15.43 -15.70 11.31
C ASP A 64 16.11 -16.98 11.82
N LYS A 65 17.12 -16.81 12.69
CA LYS A 65 17.88 -17.92 13.29
C LYS A 65 17.06 -18.86 14.18
N HIS A 66 15.83 -18.49 14.51
CA HIS A 66 14.89 -19.26 15.32
C HIS A 66 13.80 -19.94 14.46
N GLY A 67 13.87 -19.80 13.13
CA GLY A 67 12.94 -20.41 12.19
C GLY A 67 11.68 -19.57 11.91
N LEU A 68 11.58 -18.36 12.47
CA LEU A 68 10.45 -17.47 12.18
C LEU A 68 10.58 -16.94 10.75
N THR A 69 9.56 -17.17 9.94
CA THR A 69 9.54 -16.75 8.54
C THR A 69 8.59 -15.58 8.33
N GLN A 70 9.10 -14.50 7.75
CA GLN A 70 8.34 -13.32 7.36
C GLN A 70 8.43 -13.12 5.85
N ARG A 71 7.39 -12.52 5.26
CA ARG A 71 7.35 -12.16 3.84
C ARG A 71 7.21 -10.65 3.71
N ALA A 72 8.14 -10.03 2.99
CA ALA A 72 8.07 -8.64 2.60
C ALA A 72 7.79 -8.56 1.09
N MET A 73 6.91 -7.64 0.69
CA MET A 73 6.63 -7.36 -0.72
C MET A 73 6.47 -5.85 -0.91
N ASN A 74 6.88 -5.37 -2.08
CA ASN A 74 6.58 -3.99 -2.46
C ASN A 74 5.10 -3.87 -2.80
N THR A 75 4.59 -2.65 -2.69
CA THR A 75 3.23 -2.30 -3.07
C THR A 75 3.25 -1.24 -4.17
N HIS A 76 2.28 -1.30 -5.07
CA HIS A 76 2.01 -0.22 -6.00
C HIS A 76 0.60 0.31 -5.76
N LEU A 77 0.45 1.62 -5.90
CA LEU A 77 -0.85 2.28 -5.74
C LEU A 77 -1.39 2.62 -7.13
N GLN A 78 -2.63 2.23 -7.39
CA GLN A 78 -3.36 2.56 -8.59
C GLN A 78 -4.54 3.44 -8.22
N VAL A 79 -4.69 4.55 -8.94
CA VAL A 79 -5.77 5.52 -8.75
C VAL A 79 -6.51 5.67 -10.07
N VAL A 80 -7.84 5.51 -10.05
CA VAL A 80 -8.70 5.78 -11.21
C VAL A 80 -9.38 7.12 -11.01
N LEU A 81 -9.08 8.09 -11.86
CA LEU A 81 -9.61 9.46 -11.81
C LEU A 81 -10.19 9.83 -13.16
N GLY A 82 -11.52 10.06 -13.23
CA GLY A 82 -12.22 10.43 -14.46
C GLY A 82 -11.94 9.46 -15.62
N GLY A 83 -12.00 8.16 -15.35
CA GLY A 83 -11.71 7.07 -16.29
C GLY A 83 -10.22 6.87 -16.62
N LYS A 84 -9.32 7.70 -16.06
CA LYS A 84 -7.87 7.56 -16.28
C LYS A 84 -7.22 6.80 -15.13
N THR A 85 -6.40 5.82 -15.48
CA THR A 85 -5.59 5.08 -14.51
C THR A 85 -4.24 5.76 -14.32
N LEU A 86 -3.94 6.13 -13.08
CA LEU A 86 -2.64 6.63 -12.62
C LEU A 86 -2.00 5.56 -11.74
N SER A 87 -0.75 5.21 -12.00
CA SER A 87 -0.02 4.20 -11.23
C SER A 87 1.21 4.83 -10.58
N LEU A 88 1.34 4.64 -9.26
CA LEU A 88 2.49 5.06 -8.44
C LEU A 88 3.26 3.80 -8.00
N GLY A 89 4.58 3.81 -8.14
CA GLY A 89 5.45 2.72 -7.70
C GLY A 89 5.81 1.68 -8.77
N LEU A 90 5.56 1.95 -10.06
CA LEU A 90 6.17 1.21 -11.16
C LEU A 90 7.40 1.97 -11.68
N PRO A 91 8.46 1.29 -12.15
CA PRO A 91 9.53 1.97 -12.88
C PRO A 91 8.93 2.68 -14.09
N VAL A 92 9.31 3.94 -14.28
CA VAL A 92 9.07 4.66 -15.53
C VAL A 92 9.82 3.89 -16.61
N ALA A 93 9.11 3.44 -17.64
CA ALA A 93 9.69 2.77 -18.79
C ALA A 93 10.68 3.69 -19.53
#